data_AF-A0A7G2EAW5-F1
#
_entry.id   AF-A0A7G2EAW5-F1
#
_cell.length_a   1.000
_cell.length_b   1.000
_cell.length_c   1.000
_cell.angle_alpha   90.00
_cell.angle_beta   90.00
_cell.angle_gamma   90.00
#
_symmetry.space_group_name_H-M   'P 1'
#
loop_
_entity.id
_entity.type
_entity.pdbx_description
1 polymer ?
#
loop_
_entity_poly.entity_id
_entity_poly.type
_entity_poly.pdbx_seq_one_letter_code
_entity_poly.pdbx_strand_id
1 'polypeptide(L)'
;MGSLKLQLENGLRDEPSVLSSLADPSVKGSYAYESLRTTVEFAINCLCEDQSKRPSIEDVVWNLQYTIQVQQGWRPSSGNHESSMKAIYE
;
A
#
# COMPACT_ATOMS: atom_id res chain seq x y z
N MET A 1 17.25 10.02 -0.01
CA MET A 1 15.78 9.94 0.12
C MET A 1 15.03 10.38 -1.15
N GLY A 2 15.42 11.48 -1.83
CA GLY A 2 14.68 11.98 -3.00
C GLY A 2 14.45 10.97 -4.15
N SER A 3 15.45 10.17 -4.52
CA SER A 3 15.30 9.18 -5.60
C SER A 3 14.31 8.05 -5.25
N LEU A 4 14.33 7.55 -4.02
CA LEU A 4 13.39 6.50 -3.58
C LEU A 4 11.97 7.04 -3.46
N LYS A 5 11.81 8.25 -2.91
CA LYS A 5 10.51 8.93 -2.83
C LYS A 5 9.88 9.06 -4.22
N LEU A 6 10.64 9.52 -5.21
CA LEU A 6 10.15 9.66 -6.58
C LEU A 6 9.74 8.31 -7.19
N GLN A 7 10.50 7.23 -6.93
CA GLN A 7 10.13 5.89 -7.40
C GLN A 7 8.81 5.42 -6.79
N LEU A 8 8.59 5.66 -5.49
CA LEU A 8 7.34 5.30 -4.82
C LEU A 8 6.16 6.15 -5.32
N GLU A 9 6.35 7.47 -5.50
CA GLU A 9 5.32 8.36 -6.04
C GLU A 9 4.92 8.01 -7.48
N ASN A 10 5.89 7.63 -8.32
CA ASN A 10 5.60 7.13 -9.67
C ASN A 10 4.88 5.79 -9.61
N GLY A 11 5.34 4.85 -8.77
CA GLY A 11 4.68 3.57 -8.58
C GLY A 11 3.22 3.71 -8.14
N LEU A 12 2.87 4.72 -7.32
CA LEU A 12 1.49 5.00 -6.93
C LEU A 12 0.58 5.46 -8.09
N ARG A 13 1.17 5.98 -9.17
CA ARG A 13 0.47 6.48 -10.36
C ARG A 13 0.47 5.48 -11.52
N ASP A 14 1.45 4.59 -11.54
CA ASP A 14 1.68 3.60 -12.59
C ASP A 14 0.93 2.28 -12.31
N GLU A 15 1.22 1.25 -13.11
CA GLU A 15 0.64 -0.08 -12.99
C GLU A 15 1.01 -0.77 -11.65
N PRO A 16 0.13 -1.60 -11.08
CA PRO A 16 0.37 -2.31 -9.80
C PRO A 16 1.68 -3.10 -9.70
N SER A 17 2.21 -3.53 -10.84
CA SER A 17 3.48 -4.25 -10.95
C SER A 17 4.69 -3.39 -10.53
N VAL A 18 4.63 -2.07 -10.71
CA VAL A 18 5.73 -1.15 -10.37
C VAL A 18 5.94 -1.10 -8.87
N LEU A 19 4.91 -0.77 -8.07
CA LEU A 19 5.02 -0.79 -6.61
C LEU A 19 5.37 -2.17 -6.07
N SER A 20 4.79 -3.22 -6.66
CA SER A 20 5.10 -4.60 -6.26
C SER A 20 6.56 -4.97 -6.49
N SER A 21 7.23 -4.36 -7.47
CA SER A 21 8.66 -4.57 -7.71
C SER A 21 9.58 -3.85 -6.71
N LEU A 22 9.05 -2.85 -5.99
CA LEU A 22 9.76 -2.09 -4.96
C LEU A 22 9.61 -2.70 -3.56
N ALA A 23 8.66 -3.62 -3.37
CA ALA A 23 8.44 -4.32 -2.11
C ALA A 23 9.62 -5.24 -1.77
N ASP A 24 9.82 -5.50 -0.48
CA ASP A 24 10.84 -6.44 -0.01
C ASP A 24 10.60 -7.84 -0.65
N PRO A 25 11.60 -8.44 -1.32
CA PRO A 25 11.44 -9.74 -1.96
C PRO A 25 10.95 -10.86 -1.01
N SER A 26 11.24 -10.76 0.28
CA SER A 26 10.83 -11.75 1.30
C SER A 26 9.32 -11.79 1.55
N VAL A 27 8.58 -10.72 1.22
CA VAL A 27 7.11 -10.66 1.36
C VAL A 27 6.39 -10.83 0.03
N LYS A 28 7.10 -11.17 -1.05
CA LYS A 28 6.50 -11.29 -2.38
C LYS A 28 5.37 -12.33 -2.38
N GLY A 29 4.19 -11.92 -2.81
CA GLY A 29 3.02 -12.78 -2.88
C GLY A 29 2.40 -13.11 -1.51
N SER A 30 2.81 -12.42 -0.44
CA SER A 30 2.21 -12.54 0.90
C SER A 30 1.43 -11.29 1.32
N TYR A 31 1.18 -10.36 0.39
CA TYR A 31 0.44 -9.13 0.66
C TYR A 31 -0.67 -8.87 -0.37
N ALA A 32 -1.74 -8.23 0.07
CA ALA A 32 -2.73 -7.61 -0.79
C ALA A 32 -2.12 -6.36 -1.44
N TYR A 33 -2.31 -6.18 -2.74
CA TYR A 33 -1.79 -5.00 -3.43
C TYR A 33 -2.27 -3.69 -2.80
N GLU A 34 -3.54 -3.63 -2.41
CA GLU A 34 -4.10 -2.42 -1.78
C GLU A 34 -3.45 -2.13 -0.42
N SER A 35 -3.16 -3.15 0.40
CA SER A 35 -2.39 -2.98 1.65
C SER A 35 -0.99 -2.40 1.39
N LEU A 36 -0.29 -2.86 0.34
CA LEU A 36 1.00 -2.28 -0.07
C LEU A 36 0.84 -0.83 -0.51
N ARG A 37 -0.12 -0.53 -1.37
CA ARG A 37 -0.39 0.81 -1.92
C ARG A 37 -0.66 1.82 -0.82
N THR A 38 -1.62 1.52 0.07
CA THR A 38 -1.96 2.40 1.20
C THR A 38 -0.76 2.59 2.11
N THR A 39 0.02 1.53 2.37
CA THR A 39 1.23 1.63 3.20
C THR A 39 2.24 2.61 2.64
N VAL A 40 2.50 2.54 1.33
CA VAL A 40 3.42 3.46 0.65
C VAL A 40 2.90 4.89 0.71
N GLU A 41 1.60 5.09 0.46
CA GLU A 41 0.98 6.42 0.46
C GLU A 41 1.11 7.12 1.82
N PHE A 42 0.68 6.46 2.92
CA PHE A 42 0.77 7.11 4.23
C PHE A 42 2.22 7.25 4.71
N ALA A 43 3.13 6.33 4.34
CA ALA A 43 4.55 6.45 4.67
C ALA A 43 5.20 7.68 4.01
N ILE A 44 4.86 7.97 2.74
CA ILE A 44 5.31 9.19 2.06
C ILE A 44 4.81 10.43 2.79
N ASN A 45 3.53 10.45 3.19
CA ASN A 45 2.92 11.59 3.87
C ASN A 45 3.54 11.83 5.26
N CYS A 46 3.82 10.77 6.03
CA CYS A 46 4.53 10.84 7.31
C CYS A 46 5.93 11.48 7.18
N LEU A 47 6.60 11.24 6.04
CA LEU A 47 7.94 11.73 5.75
C LEU A 47 7.95 13.04 4.94
N CYS A 48 6.81 13.72 4.82
CA CYS A 48 6.73 14.97 4.08
C CYS A 48 7.64 16.05 4.70
N GLU A 49 8.39 16.79 3.87
CA GLU A 49 9.26 17.87 4.33
C GLU A 49 8.44 19.01 4.95
N ASP A 50 7.27 19.27 4.37
CA ASP A 50 6.27 20.18 4.93
C ASP A 50 5.56 19.48 6.10
N GLN A 51 5.90 19.90 7.32
CA GLN A 51 5.35 19.32 8.55
C GLN A 51 3.84 19.51 8.64
N SER A 52 3.28 20.56 8.03
CA SER A 52 1.82 20.80 8.05
C SER A 52 1.03 19.78 7.22
N LYS A 53 1.70 19.06 6.31
CA LYS A 53 1.12 18.00 5.48
C LYS A 53 1.27 16.61 6.08
N ARG A 54 2.00 16.47 7.21
CA ARG A 54 2.13 15.18 7.88
C ARG A 54 0.80 14.81 8.53
N PRO A 55 0.36 13.55 8.43
CA PRO A 55 -0.86 13.10 9.09
C PRO A 55 -0.73 13.19 10.61
N SER A 56 -1.86 13.29 11.31
CA SER A 56 -1.88 13.13 12.76
C SER A 56 -1.54 11.68 13.14
N ILE A 57 -1.12 11.45 14.38
CA ILE A 57 -0.88 10.07 14.83
C ILE A 57 -2.17 9.23 14.82
N GLU A 58 -3.34 9.86 14.99
CA GLU A 58 -4.64 9.21 14.88
C GLU A 58 -4.88 8.73 13.44
N ASP A 59 -4.62 9.57 12.44
CA ASP A 59 -4.72 9.19 11.03
C ASP A 59 -3.74 8.06 10.65
N VAL A 60 -2.53 8.07 11.22
CA VAL A 60 -1.55 7.00 10.99
C VAL A 60 -2.05 5.67 11.56
N VAL A 61 -2.56 5.68 12.78
CA VAL A 61 -3.12 4.48 13.42
C VAL A 61 -4.33 3.97 12.64
N TRP A 62 -5.20 4.87 12.17
CA TRP A 62 -6.33 4.51 11.32
C TRP A 62 -5.86 3.80 10.04
N ASN A 63 -4.86 4.35 9.34
CA ASN A 63 -4.34 3.74 8.11
C ASN A 63 -3.74 2.37 8.36
N LEU A 64 -3.00 2.21 9.47
CA LEU A 64 -2.45 0.91 9.86
C LEU A 64 -3.56 -0.12 10.11
N GLN A 65 -4.62 0.25 10.84
CA GLN A 65 -5.77 -0.63 11.08
C GLN A 65 -6.48 -1.00 9.79
N TYR A 66 -6.68 -0.03 8.89
CA TYR A 66 -7.26 -0.25 7.57
C TYR A 66 -6.42 -1.23 6.73
N THR A 67 -5.10 -1.03 6.65
CA THR A 67 -4.22 -1.93 5.88
C THR A 67 -4.23 -3.37 6.41
N ILE A 68 -4.33 -3.54 7.73
CA ILE A 68 -4.48 -4.86 8.37
C ILE A 68 -5.82 -5.48 7.99
N GLN A 69 -6.92 -4.73 8.06
CA GLN A 69 -8.24 -5.23 7.69
C GLN A 69 -8.28 -5.72 6.24
N VAL A 70 -7.73 -4.90 5.31
CA VAL A 70 -7.61 -5.28 3.89
C VAL A 70 -6.78 -6.55 3.72
N GLN A 71 -5.65 -6.65 4.43
CA GLN A 71 -4.75 -7.81 4.36
C GLN A 71 -5.42 -9.10 4.87
N GLN A 72 -6.24 -9.02 5.92
CA GLN A 72 -6.95 -10.19 6.48
C GLN A 72 -8.10 -10.67 5.60
N GLY A 73 -8.77 -9.74 4.88
CA GLY A 73 -9.80 -10.08 3.89
C GLY A 73 -9.23 -10.64 2.58
N TRP A 74 -7.93 -10.42 2.32
CA TRP A 74 -7.28 -10.89 1.12
C TRP A 74 -6.99 -12.39 1.18
N ARG A 75 -7.43 -13.09 0.14
CA ARG A 75 -7.04 -14.47 -0.14
C ARG A 75 -6.03 -14.44 -1.27
N PRO A 76 -4.84 -15.06 -1.13
CA PRO A 76 -3.94 -15.24 -2.25
C PRO A 76 -4.69 -16.05 -3.31
N SER A 77 -5.16 -15.39 -4.36
CA SER A 77 -5.77 -16.10 -5.48
C SER A 77 -4.71 -17.01 -6.08
N SER A 78 -4.94 -18.31 -6.01
CA SER A 78 -4.29 -19.28 -6.90
C SER A 78 -4.74 -18.96 -8.34
N GLY A 79 -4.16 -17.92 -8.94
CA GLY A 79 -4.41 -17.49 -10.32
C GLY A 79 -5.87 -17.22 -10.68
N ASN A 80 -6.39 -16.03 -10.35
CA ASN A 80 -7.33 -15.27 -11.19
C ASN A 80 -7.61 -13.89 -10.56
N HIS A 81 -7.41 -12.84 -11.36
CA HIS A 81 -7.35 -11.43 -10.94
C HIS A 81 -8.74 -10.80 -10.65
N GLU A 82 -9.81 -11.55 -10.86
CA GLU A 82 -11.19 -11.02 -10.82
C GLU A 82 -11.88 -11.24 -9.46
N SER A 83 -11.45 -12.24 -8.67
CA SER A 83 -12.12 -12.61 -7.42
C SER A 83 -11.88 -11.63 -6.27
N SER A 84 -10.82 -10.82 -6.33
CA SER A 84 -10.46 -9.89 -5.24
C SER A 84 -11.38 -8.66 -5.16
N MET A 85 -12.06 -8.29 -6.25
CA MET A 85 -13.01 -7.16 -6.24
C MET A 85 -14.34 -7.53 -5.55
N LYS A 86 -14.76 -8.81 -5.58
CA LYS A 86 -16.04 -9.23 -4.99
C LYS A 86 -16.04 -9.29 -3.46
N ALA A 87 -14.90 -9.61 -2.83
CA ALA A 87 -14.84 -9.81 -1.38
C ALA A 87 -14.85 -8.52 -0.55
N ILE A 88 -14.72 -7.35 -1.19
CA ILE A 88 -14.71 -6.05 -0.50
C ILE A 88 -16.13 -5.44 -0.41
N TYR A 89 -17.09 -5.94 -1.20
CA TYR A 89 -18.46 -5.42 -1.26
C TYR A 89 -19.55 -6.37 -0.69
N GLU A 90 -19.15 -7.48 -0.06
CA GLU A 90 -20.01 -8.38 0.74
C GLU A 90 -19.55 -8.36 2.20
#